data_AF-A0A1Y3S7D7-F1
#
_entry.id   AF-A0A1Y3S7D7-F1
#
_cell.length_a   1.000
_cell.length_b   1.000
_cell.length_c   1.000
_cell.angle_alpha   90.00
_cell.angle_beta   90.00
_cell.angle_gamma   90.00
#
_symmetry.space_group_name_H-M   'P 1'
#
loop_
_entity.id
_entity.type
_entity.pdbx_description
1 polymer ?
#
loop_
_entity_poly.entity_id
_entity_poly.type
_entity_poly.pdbx_seq_one_letter_code
_entity_poly.pdbx_strand_id
1 'polypeptide(L)'
;MGMLDKLFGGKAKAAAPDIEAQAQPLTVCTPFTGTAMKMAEIPDPVFNQGILGQGCGLEPTEETVYAPFDGTVIQTTDTKHALGLASADGIELLIHVGMDTVAMGGQGFTCLVQEGQSIQAGQPLMTFSLADIRAAGHPATTAIVVINADDFGGVELVTEGAITHGAPLLKLLK
;
A
#
# COMPACT_ATOMS: atom_id res chain seq x y z
N MET A 1 -31.37 35.50 16.51
CA MET A 1 -30.28 34.52 16.71
C MET A 1 -30.79 33.45 17.65
N GLY A 2 -30.96 32.22 17.15
CA GLY A 2 -31.65 31.14 17.87
C GLY A 2 -30.71 30.35 18.78
N MET A 3 -31.22 29.97 19.95
CA MET A 3 -30.54 29.17 20.98
C MET A 3 -30.21 27.73 20.54
N LEU A 4 -30.64 27.32 19.35
CA LEU A 4 -30.43 25.98 18.78
C LEU A 4 -29.08 25.84 18.05
N ASP A 5 -28.50 26.91 17.48
CA ASP A 5 -27.19 26.88 16.82
C ASP A 5 -26.02 26.63 17.80
N LYS A 6 -26.22 26.85 19.10
CA LYS A 6 -25.20 26.60 20.15
C LYS A 6 -25.26 25.18 20.73
N LEU A 7 -26.32 24.42 20.45
CA LEU A 7 -26.53 23.07 20.99
C LEU A 7 -26.02 21.96 20.05
N PHE A 8 -25.98 22.24 18.75
CA PHE A 8 -25.31 21.38 17.77
C PHE A 8 -23.92 21.95 17.50
N GLY A 9 -23.06 21.81 18.52
CA GLY A 9 -21.65 22.11 18.43
C GLY A 9 -21.08 21.52 17.15
N GLY A 10 -20.58 22.43 16.29
CA GLY A 10 -19.79 22.08 15.14
C GLY A 10 -18.60 21.26 15.59
N LYS A 11 -18.75 19.93 15.59
CA LYS A 11 -17.60 19.06 15.38
C LYS A 11 -17.18 19.32 13.95
N ALA A 12 -16.22 20.22 13.78
CA ALA A 12 -15.29 20.07 12.69
C ALA A 12 -14.77 18.64 12.80
N LYS A 13 -15.32 17.74 11.97
CA LYS A 13 -14.60 16.54 11.59
C LYS A 13 -13.32 17.11 11.01
N ALA A 14 -12.20 16.94 11.71
CA ALA A 14 -10.90 17.17 11.13
C ALA A 14 -10.87 16.27 9.89
N ALA A 15 -11.14 16.86 8.73
CA ALA A 15 -10.78 16.25 7.48
C ALA A 15 -9.26 16.07 7.61
N ALA A 16 -8.81 14.82 7.66
CA ALA A 16 -7.42 14.55 7.38
C ALA A 16 -7.11 15.29 6.07
N PRO A 17 -6.02 16.06 5.99
CA PRO A 17 -5.67 16.71 4.74
C PRO A 17 -5.66 15.64 3.66
N ASP A 18 -6.33 15.91 2.54
CA ASP A 18 -6.17 15.12 1.32
C ASP A 18 -4.70 15.27 0.90
N ILE A 19 -3.83 14.43 1.45
CA ILE A 19 -2.44 14.35 1.04
C ILE A 19 -2.46 13.57 -0.27
N GLU A 20 -2.60 14.31 -1.38
CA GLU A 20 -2.28 13.75 -2.69
C GLU A 20 -0.86 13.18 -2.61
N ALA A 21 -0.70 11.91 -3.00
CA ALA A 21 0.60 11.27 -3.03
C ALA A 21 1.52 12.08 -3.95
N GLN A 22 2.52 12.74 -3.38
CA GLN A 22 3.55 13.45 -4.14
C GLN A 22 4.80 12.57 -4.16
N ALA A 23 5.40 12.41 -5.34
CA ALA A 23 6.67 11.72 -5.48
C ALA A 23 7.73 12.42 -4.60
N GLN A 24 8.34 11.65 -3.70
CA GLN A 24 9.43 12.11 -2.84
C GLN A 24 10.66 11.21 -3.07
N PRO A 25 11.88 11.78 -3.14
CA PRO A 25 13.08 10.98 -3.38
C PRO A 25 13.24 9.87 -2.34
N LEU A 26 13.59 8.67 -2.81
CA LEU A 26 13.83 7.50 -1.95
C LEU A 26 12.71 7.22 -0.93
N THR A 27 11.47 7.51 -1.31
CA THR A 27 10.29 7.37 -0.45
C THR A 27 9.24 6.52 -1.14
N VAL A 28 8.62 5.63 -0.36
CA VAL A 28 7.43 4.88 -0.75
C VAL A 28 6.26 5.47 0.00
N CYS A 29 5.32 6.10 -0.69
CA CYS A 29 4.07 6.55 -0.07
C CYS A 29 3.12 5.37 0.16
N THR A 30 2.22 5.49 1.13
CA THR A 30 1.26 4.42 1.38
C THR A 30 0.26 4.31 0.21
N PRO A 31 0.06 3.10 -0.33
CA PRO A 31 -0.77 2.89 -1.51
C PRO A 31 -2.28 2.94 -1.25
N PHE A 32 -2.71 3.00 0.02
CA PHE A 32 -4.10 3.16 0.43
C PHE A 32 -4.18 3.57 1.90
N THR A 33 -5.36 4.01 2.35
CA THR A 33 -5.63 4.27 3.78
C THR A 33 -5.78 2.96 4.55
N GLY A 34 -5.15 2.88 5.72
CA GLY A 34 -5.15 1.66 6.51
C GLY A 34 -4.40 1.76 7.83
N THR A 35 -3.92 0.61 8.31
CA THR A 35 -3.07 0.50 9.50
C THR A 35 -1.73 -0.13 9.13
N ALA A 36 -0.64 0.62 9.26
CA ALA A 36 0.72 0.14 9.06
C ALA A 36 1.19 -0.70 10.25
N MET A 37 1.91 -1.77 9.96
CA MET A 37 2.50 -2.67 10.94
C MET A 37 3.91 -3.08 10.51
N LYS A 38 4.72 -3.52 11.47
CA LYS A 38 6.07 -4.01 11.17
C LYS A 38 6.01 -5.25 10.30
N MET A 39 7.05 -5.47 9.51
CA MET A 39 7.20 -6.70 8.71
C MET A 39 7.04 -7.96 9.57
N ALA A 40 7.63 -7.97 10.77
CA ALA A 40 7.55 -9.09 11.72
C ALA A 40 6.13 -9.42 12.21
N GLU A 41 5.16 -8.51 12.03
CA GLU A 41 3.76 -8.69 12.44
C GLU A 41 2.89 -9.24 11.31
N ILE A 42 3.42 -9.34 10.08
CA ILE A 42 2.70 -9.94 8.96
C ILE A 42 2.43 -11.43 9.27
N PRO A 43 1.19 -11.92 9.10
CA PRO A 43 0.82 -13.30 9.43
C PRO A 43 1.24 -14.30 8.34
N ASP A 44 2.45 -14.15 7.79
CA ASP A 44 3.02 -15.01 6.76
C ASP A 44 4.56 -15.09 6.91
N PRO A 45 5.14 -16.29 7.07
CA PRO A 45 6.58 -16.48 7.26
C PRO A 45 7.47 -16.00 6.11
N VAL A 46 6.98 -16.02 4.87
CA VAL A 46 7.74 -15.58 3.68
C VAL A 46 7.99 -14.08 3.76
N PHE A 47 6.98 -13.32 4.19
CA PHE A 47 7.08 -11.88 4.33
C PHE A 47 7.69 -11.48 5.68
N ASN A 48 7.28 -12.07 6.79
CA ASN A 48 7.67 -11.57 8.11
C ASN A 48 9.15 -11.82 8.48
N GLN A 49 9.81 -12.73 7.75
CA GLN A 49 11.25 -12.98 7.87
C GLN A 49 12.08 -12.11 6.92
N GLY A 50 11.45 -11.30 6.06
CA GLY A 50 12.14 -10.46 5.08
C GLY A 50 12.91 -11.25 4.01
N ILE A 51 12.49 -12.48 3.70
CA ILE A 51 13.19 -13.35 2.74
C ILE A 51 13.23 -12.73 1.33
N LEU A 52 12.16 -12.04 0.94
CA LEU A 52 12.04 -11.40 -0.37
C LEU A 52 12.58 -9.97 -0.42
N GLY A 53 12.98 -9.40 0.73
CA GLY A 53 13.34 -7.99 0.84
C GLY A 53 12.87 -7.40 2.18
N GLN A 54 12.99 -6.08 2.32
CA GLN A 54 12.62 -5.34 3.54
C GLN A 54 11.38 -4.48 3.31
N GLY A 55 10.60 -4.21 4.35
CA GLY A 55 9.42 -3.36 4.23
C GLY A 55 8.47 -3.43 5.41
N CYS A 56 7.17 -3.47 5.14
CA CYS A 56 6.13 -3.46 6.16
C CYS A 56 4.83 -4.14 5.71
N GLY A 57 3.94 -4.36 6.67
CA GLY A 57 2.56 -4.77 6.41
C GLY A 57 1.61 -3.57 6.46
N LEU A 58 0.51 -3.65 5.71
CA LEU A 58 -0.60 -2.72 5.79
C LEU A 58 -1.92 -3.48 5.86
N GLU A 59 -2.76 -3.15 6.85
CA GLU A 59 -4.15 -3.60 6.89
C GLU A 59 -5.03 -2.55 6.16
N PRO A 60 -5.58 -2.88 4.99
CA PRO A 60 -6.39 -1.95 4.19
C PRO A 60 -7.73 -1.59 4.85
N THR A 61 -8.12 -0.33 4.69
CA THR A 61 -9.50 0.14 4.95
C THR A 61 -10.23 0.58 3.69
N GLU A 62 -9.54 0.52 2.55
CA GLU A 62 -9.99 0.88 1.22
C GLU A 62 -9.68 -0.28 0.26
N GLU A 63 -10.32 -0.27 -0.91
CA GLU A 63 -10.32 -1.37 -1.88
C GLU A 63 -9.59 -1.03 -3.19
N THR A 64 -8.83 0.06 -3.19
CA THR A 64 -8.04 0.52 -4.33
C THR A 64 -6.58 0.66 -3.92
N VAL A 65 -5.67 0.09 -4.70
CA VAL A 65 -4.23 0.29 -4.57
C VAL A 65 -3.82 1.42 -5.51
N TYR A 66 -3.13 2.41 -4.97
CA TYR A 66 -2.58 3.54 -5.71
C TYR A 66 -1.06 3.46 -5.80
N ALA A 67 -0.51 4.09 -6.83
CA ALA A 67 0.93 4.17 -7.04
C ALA A 67 1.63 4.92 -5.91
N PRO A 68 2.64 4.31 -5.27
CA PRO A 68 3.34 4.92 -4.13
C PRO A 68 4.39 5.97 -4.55
N PHE A 69 4.75 6.02 -5.84
CA PHE A 69 5.73 6.92 -6.43
C PHE A 69 5.53 6.98 -7.96
N ASP A 70 6.25 7.90 -8.62
CA ASP A 70 6.40 7.90 -10.07
C ASP A 70 7.33 6.77 -10.52
N GLY A 71 6.96 6.06 -11.59
CA GLY A 71 7.72 4.87 -11.98
C GLY A 71 7.12 4.09 -13.15
N THR A 72 7.42 2.79 -13.17
CA THR A 72 6.96 1.85 -14.19
C THR A 72 6.47 0.57 -13.55
N VAL A 73 5.40 -0.02 -14.11
CA VAL A 73 4.94 -1.36 -13.75
C VAL A 73 5.89 -2.38 -14.36
N ILE A 74 6.61 -3.12 -13.52
CA ILE A 74 7.57 -4.15 -13.95
C ILE A 74 6.89 -5.51 -14.14
N GLN A 75 5.88 -5.81 -13.32
CA GLN A 75 5.21 -7.09 -13.40
C GLN A 75 3.78 -7.01 -12.85
N THR A 76 2.87 -7.75 -13.49
CA THR A 76 1.54 -8.06 -12.93
C THR A 76 1.41 -9.57 -12.82
N THR A 77 0.79 -10.07 -11.75
CA THR A 77 0.55 -11.52 -11.59
C THR A 77 -0.62 -12.00 -12.45
N ASP A 78 -0.65 -13.28 -12.82
CA ASP A 78 -1.78 -13.86 -13.58
C ASP A 78 -3.10 -13.75 -12.80
N THR A 79 -3.05 -13.96 -11.49
CA THR A 79 -4.18 -13.80 -10.57
C THR A 79 -4.38 -12.36 -10.08
N LYS A 80 -3.59 -11.40 -10.57
CA LYS A 80 -3.80 -9.95 -10.38
C LYS A 80 -3.78 -9.46 -8.92
N HIS A 81 -3.35 -10.27 -7.96
CA HIS A 81 -3.30 -9.93 -6.53
C HIS A 81 -2.03 -9.17 -6.11
N ALA A 82 -1.01 -9.18 -6.97
CA ALA A 82 0.26 -8.52 -6.69
C ALA A 82 0.82 -7.77 -7.91
N LEU A 83 1.55 -6.70 -7.62
CA LEU A 83 2.19 -5.77 -8.54
C LEU A 83 3.67 -5.60 -8.20
N GLY A 84 4.54 -5.70 -9.20
CA GLY A 84 5.94 -5.27 -9.14
C GLY A 84 6.09 -3.91 -9.81
N LEU A 85 6.68 -2.94 -9.12
CA LEU A 85 6.87 -1.56 -9.55
C LEU A 85 8.35 -1.16 -9.45
N ALA A 86 8.84 -0.34 -10.37
CA ALA A 86 10.15 0.30 -10.25
C ALA A 86 10.01 1.81 -10.22
N SER A 87 10.68 2.47 -9.28
CA SER A 87 10.74 3.94 -9.24
C SER A 87 11.88 4.48 -10.12
N ALA A 88 11.79 5.77 -10.47
CA ALA A 88 12.89 6.45 -11.17
C ALA A 88 14.20 6.52 -10.33
N ASP A 89 14.09 6.39 -9.00
CA ASP A 89 15.23 6.40 -8.07
C ASP A 89 15.80 5.00 -7.81
N GLY A 90 15.34 3.98 -8.55
CA GLY A 90 15.88 2.62 -8.48
C GLY A 90 15.25 1.72 -7.41
N ILE A 91 14.12 2.10 -6.81
CA ILE A 91 13.38 1.25 -5.87
C ILE A 91 12.62 0.19 -6.65
N GLU A 92 12.84 -1.09 -6.37
CA GLU A 92 12.00 -2.19 -6.85
C GLU A 92 11.04 -2.63 -5.73
N LEU A 93 9.74 -2.37 -5.94
CA LEU A 93 8.70 -2.56 -4.94
C LEU A 93 7.73 -3.67 -5.36
N LEU A 94 7.47 -4.60 -4.44
CA LEU A 94 6.36 -5.55 -4.48
C LEU A 94 5.22 -5.03 -3.59
N ILE A 95 4.03 -4.95 -4.18
CA ILE A 95 2.76 -4.80 -3.45
C ILE A 95 2.00 -6.11 -3.60
N HIS A 96 1.83 -6.86 -2.50
CA HIS A 96 1.14 -8.14 -2.48
C HIS A 96 -0.13 -8.06 -1.61
N VAL A 97 -1.31 -8.02 -2.25
CA VAL A 97 -2.59 -7.76 -1.58
C VAL A 97 -3.15 -9.03 -0.96
N GLY A 98 -3.26 -9.03 0.37
CA GLY A 98 -3.70 -10.18 1.17
C GLY A 98 -2.68 -11.32 1.20
N MET A 99 -2.84 -12.25 2.14
CA MET A 99 -1.97 -13.42 2.30
C MET A 99 -2.63 -14.67 1.72
N ASP A 100 -1.86 -15.52 1.03
CA ASP A 100 -2.36 -16.69 0.28
C ASP A 100 -3.43 -16.39 -0.79
N THR A 101 -3.65 -15.13 -1.16
CA THR A 101 -4.69 -14.69 -2.11
C THR A 101 -4.45 -15.14 -3.55
N VAL A 102 -3.25 -15.63 -3.87
CA VAL A 102 -2.98 -16.35 -5.12
C VAL A 102 -3.95 -17.53 -5.31
N ALA A 103 -4.38 -18.18 -4.22
CA ALA A 103 -5.32 -19.30 -4.25
C ALA A 103 -6.74 -18.90 -4.71
N MET A 104 -7.07 -17.60 -4.67
CA MET A 104 -8.36 -17.08 -5.14
C MET A 104 -8.47 -17.04 -6.68
N GLY A 105 -7.40 -17.38 -7.42
CA GLY A 105 -7.45 -17.47 -8.88
C GLY A 105 -7.81 -16.16 -9.59
N GLY A 106 -7.60 -15.02 -8.93
CA GLY A 106 -7.96 -13.68 -9.41
C GLY A 106 -9.40 -13.24 -9.14
N GLN A 107 -10.20 -14.07 -8.45
CA GLN A 107 -11.50 -13.63 -7.97
C GLN A 107 -11.34 -12.47 -6.98
N GLY A 108 -12.14 -11.42 -7.15
CA GLY A 108 -12.10 -10.25 -6.26
C GLY A 108 -10.93 -9.29 -6.54
N PHE A 109 -10.18 -9.46 -7.64
CA PHE A 109 -9.10 -8.55 -8.05
C PHE A 109 -9.33 -8.01 -9.47
N THR A 110 -9.04 -6.74 -9.69
CA THR A 110 -9.04 -6.12 -11.02
C THR A 110 -7.79 -5.26 -11.17
N CYS A 111 -6.93 -5.60 -12.13
CA CYS A 111 -5.77 -4.76 -12.46
C CYS A 111 -6.20 -3.65 -13.43
N LEU A 112 -5.80 -2.42 -13.15
CA LEU A 112 -6.10 -1.23 -13.93
C LEU A 112 -4.92 -0.78 -14.82
N VAL A 113 -3.77 -1.43 -14.65
CA VAL A 113 -2.53 -1.16 -15.36
C VAL A 113 -1.99 -2.42 -16.03
N GLN A 114 -1.01 -2.24 -16.90
CA GLN A 114 -0.32 -3.33 -17.61
C GLN A 114 1.19 -3.24 -17.43
N GLU A 115 1.89 -4.36 -17.63
CA GLU A 115 3.34 -4.40 -17.63
C GLU A 115 3.95 -3.42 -18.64
N GLY A 116 5.05 -2.77 -18.24
CA GLY A 116 5.73 -1.73 -19.01
C GLY A 116 5.04 -0.36 -19.00
N GLN A 117 3.88 -0.21 -18.37
CA GLN A 117 3.19 1.07 -18.26
C GLN A 117 3.88 2.00 -17.26
N SER A 118 4.10 3.26 -17.65
CA SER A 118 4.50 4.33 -16.72
C SER A 118 3.34 4.74 -15.81
N ILE A 119 3.66 5.00 -14.54
CA ILE A 119 2.71 5.37 -13.50
C ILE A 119 3.16 6.66 -12.81
N GLN A 120 2.19 7.42 -12.30
CA GLN A 120 2.43 8.58 -11.45
C GLN A 120 1.96 8.31 -10.03
N ALA A 121 2.61 8.90 -9.03
CA ALA A 121 2.19 8.81 -7.64
C ALA A 121 0.69 9.16 -7.49
N GLY A 122 -0.05 8.33 -6.75
CA GLY A 122 -1.49 8.49 -6.55
C GLY A 122 -2.36 8.00 -7.73
N GLN A 123 -1.77 7.45 -8.79
CA GLN A 123 -2.53 6.80 -9.87
C GLN A 123 -3.14 5.47 -9.38
N PRO A 124 -4.43 5.18 -9.63
CA PRO A 124 -5.00 3.85 -9.36
C PRO A 124 -4.29 2.76 -10.17
N LEU A 125 -3.90 1.68 -9.49
CA LEU A 125 -3.17 0.55 -10.10
C LEU A 125 -4.03 -0.71 -10.17
N MET A 126 -4.77 -1.01 -9.11
CA MET A 126 -5.68 -2.14 -9.05
C MET A 126 -6.79 -1.89 -8.04
N THR A 127 -7.90 -2.59 -8.19
CA THR A 127 -8.94 -2.71 -7.17
C THR A 127 -9.05 -4.14 -6.69
N PHE A 128 -9.52 -4.31 -5.46
CA PHE A 128 -9.75 -5.61 -4.85
C PHE A 128 -10.98 -5.60 -3.95
N SER A 129 -11.42 -6.77 -3.50
CA SER A 129 -12.62 -6.92 -2.65
C SER A 129 -12.22 -7.49 -1.28
N LEU A 130 -12.34 -6.66 -0.24
CA LEU A 130 -12.11 -7.11 1.13
C LEU A 130 -13.12 -8.16 1.54
N ALA A 131 -14.35 -8.04 1.03
CA ALA A 131 -15.40 -9.02 1.27
C ALA A 131 -15.03 -10.38 0.69
N ASP A 132 -14.53 -10.44 -0.55
CA ASP A 132 -14.16 -11.70 -1.20
C ASP A 132 -12.93 -12.33 -0.54
N ILE A 133 -11.91 -11.54 -0.20
CA ILE A 133 -10.72 -12.02 0.52
C ILE A 133 -11.12 -12.67 1.85
N ARG A 134 -11.97 -11.99 2.64
CA ARG A 134 -12.45 -12.51 3.92
C ARG A 134 -13.35 -13.74 3.75
N ALA A 135 -14.21 -13.75 2.72
CA ALA A 135 -15.07 -14.89 2.42
C ALA A 135 -14.28 -16.14 2.02
N ALA A 136 -13.11 -15.95 1.37
CA ALA A 136 -12.17 -17.01 1.06
C ALA A 136 -11.32 -17.47 2.26
N GLY A 137 -11.41 -16.79 3.41
CA GLY A 137 -10.69 -17.15 4.63
C GLY A 137 -9.24 -16.65 4.69
N HIS A 138 -8.88 -15.69 3.84
CA HIS A 138 -7.53 -15.14 3.75
C HIS A 138 -7.38 -13.83 4.56
N PRO A 139 -6.22 -13.58 5.18
CA PRO A 139 -5.89 -12.25 5.72
C PRO A 139 -5.85 -11.20 4.62
N ALA A 140 -6.44 -10.02 4.86
CA ALA A 140 -6.36 -8.87 3.94
C ALA A 140 -5.07 -8.04 4.10
N THR A 141 -4.27 -8.36 5.12
CA THR A 141 -2.95 -7.77 5.34
C THR A 141 -2.14 -7.83 4.04
N THR A 142 -1.71 -6.66 3.58
CA THR A 142 -0.98 -6.47 2.34
C THR A 142 0.49 -6.26 2.67
N ALA A 143 1.38 -6.95 1.98
CA ALA A 143 2.82 -6.75 2.13
C ALA A 143 3.31 -5.68 1.16
N ILE A 144 4.08 -4.71 1.67
CA ILE A 144 4.78 -3.69 0.91
C ILE A 144 6.28 -3.95 1.10
N VAL A 145 6.94 -4.46 0.06
CA VAL A 145 8.31 -4.99 0.15
C VAL A 145 9.20 -4.33 -0.89
N VAL A 146 10.29 -3.73 -0.44
CA VAL A 146 11.41 -3.32 -1.29
C VAL A 146 12.27 -4.56 -1.55
N ILE A 147 12.22 -5.07 -2.77
CA ILE A 147 12.88 -6.33 -3.15
C ILE A 147 14.40 -6.15 -3.19
N ASN A 148 14.86 -5.04 -3.77
CA ASN A 148 16.27 -4.71 -3.86
C ASN A 148 16.77 -3.89 -2.65
N ALA A 149 16.30 -4.22 -1.44
CA ALA A 149 16.64 -3.47 -0.23
C ALA A 149 18.16 -3.41 0.06
N ASP A 150 18.91 -4.43 -0.37
CA ASP A 150 20.37 -4.51 -0.20
C ASP A 150 21.15 -3.48 -1.04
N ASP A 151 20.51 -2.86 -2.04
CA ASP A 151 21.09 -1.77 -2.83
C ASP A 151 21.11 -0.42 -2.07
N PHE A 152 20.49 -0.39 -0.88
CA PHE A 152 20.30 0.80 -0.06
C PHE A 152 20.96 0.63 1.31
N GLY A 153 21.23 1.75 2.00
CA GLY A 153 21.77 1.75 3.36
C GLY A 153 20.78 1.28 4.44
N GLY A 154 19.50 1.09 4.07
CA GLY A 154 18.43 0.63 4.96
C GLY A 154 17.04 1.02 4.46
N VAL A 155 16.02 0.34 4.99
CA VAL A 155 14.60 0.64 4.74
C VAL A 155 13.92 0.89 6.09
N GLU A 156 13.44 2.11 6.29
CA GLU A 156 12.83 2.54 7.55
C GLU A 156 11.33 2.72 7.40
N LEU A 157 10.56 2.07 8.28
CA LEU A 157 9.14 2.34 8.45
C LEU A 157 8.95 3.68 9.15
N VAL A 158 8.30 4.63 8.46
CA VAL A 158 8.14 6.01 8.94
C VAL A 158 7.05 6.11 10.01
N THR A 159 5.96 5.36 9.84
CA THR A 159 4.79 5.42 10.72
C THR A 159 4.21 4.02 10.94
N GLU A 160 3.92 3.69 12.20
CA GLU A 160 3.12 2.52 12.60
C GLU A 160 1.70 2.99 12.99
N GLY A 161 0.71 2.12 12.85
CA GLY A 161 -0.68 2.42 13.17
C GLY A 161 -1.41 3.10 12.01
N ALA A 162 -2.43 3.91 12.34
CA ALA A 162 -3.28 4.52 11.33
C ALA A 162 -2.49 5.42 10.37
N ILE A 163 -2.67 5.17 9.06
CA ILE A 163 -2.00 5.91 7.99
C ILE A 163 -2.99 6.19 6.85
N THR A 164 -2.91 7.38 6.27
CA THR A 164 -3.79 7.84 5.19
C THR A 164 -3.09 7.70 3.84
N HIS A 165 -3.82 7.31 2.79
CA HIS A 165 -3.34 7.28 1.41
C HIS A 165 -2.42 8.47 1.09
N GLY A 166 -1.28 8.19 0.44
CA GLY A 166 -0.31 9.21 0.01
C GLY A 166 0.66 9.71 1.09
N ALA A 167 0.44 9.39 2.37
CA ALA A 167 1.43 9.68 3.41
C ALA A 167 2.72 8.84 3.24
N PRO A 168 3.91 9.35 3.62
CA PRO A 168 5.14 8.57 3.58
C PRO A 168 5.06 7.32 4.46
N LEU A 169 5.32 6.14 3.86
CA LEU A 169 5.28 4.85 4.53
C LEU A 169 6.69 4.34 4.81
N LEU A 170 7.53 4.23 3.78
CA LEU A 170 8.92 3.80 3.90
C LEU A 170 9.87 4.90 3.42
N LYS A 171 11.02 5.03 4.08
CA LYS A 171 12.16 5.81 3.61
C LYS A 171 13.36 4.91 3.40
N LEU A 172 14.03 5.07 2.26
CA LEU A 172 15.24 4.34 1.95
C LEU A 172 16.46 5.22 2.22
N LEU A 173 17.49 4.64 2.82
CA LEU A 173 18.75 5.31 3.12
C LEU A 173 19.72 5.12 1.95
N LYS A 174 20.58 6.12 1.71
CA LYS A 174 21.70 5.99 0.76
C LYS A 174 22.92 5.38 1.45
#